data_AF-A0A8J3UL07-F1
#
_entry.id   AF-A0A8J3UL07-F1
#
_cell.length_a   1.000
_cell.length_b   1.000
_cell.length_c   1.000
_cell.angle_alpha   90.00
_cell.angle_beta   90.00
_cell.angle_gamma   90.00
#
_symmetry.space_group_name_H-M   'P 1'
#
loop_
_entity.id
_entity.type
_entity.pdbx_description
1 polymer ?
#
loop_
_entity_poly.entity_id
_entity_poly.type
_entity_poly.pdbx_seq_one_letter_code
_entity_poly.pdbx_strand_id
1 'polypeptide(L)'
;METESDHRVDVSVLVLTRNCRAHLDRCLTSLLVQRVGKQIVVVDDSSSDGTRDLLDLYAAHHPGVIKVIRQDRRTVPARLRNRALAEATGRYVFFCDGGDHLGPDALRRMVAAADANSSDIVLGKIVRRGRSAGHPVRLPEFAFRDDAAMVTLLDGAYESLSCFKLFRRATLERHGIQFDESLTVGEDLAFTVHAYCHAGVISVVAGHDCYHLTPRRGGGHPMAEAAGRDPLAWLRMIRTPLELMARHIPPGALRDHLLLRHFRLDVFAQLGAPFLAACDAAREKIVMEVADICAEWLTDGVRARFGDVERLRAASLDDHDRLVRLAHVETASMRHRLLELAWIGDRLGVSGSVSLAGFDGEVRLVLRERTSQRERSVPVARIADRFGASIEVTSLTSGIWDVHVAVECEGVRRLARLRADPVLVAPDAHFSSGVVAVPFLTRSQGYLGLDVGGHLLRVPGAVRLARAEWTGRRLRVEGQVHVGATPGAVAVRHLIWRERASGRERRQPVVATGSHTFAADAGGFSAGTWDAYLELDVGGPLTRFPVKVDRPEELDGTMRWWSGLMRWTVRPYATAVNRRLSTSVHVSTPFTLLGSAMRKLGAS
;
A
#
# COMPACT_ATOMS: atom_id res chain seq x y z
N MET A 1 -7.28 56.65 -2.07
CA MET A 1 -8.07 56.42 -0.84
C MET A 1 -8.69 55.05 -1.01
N GLU A 2 -7.87 54.01 -0.85
CA GLU A 2 -8.30 52.61 -0.86
C GLU A 2 -8.69 52.28 0.58
N THR A 3 -9.94 51.87 0.75
CA THR A 3 -10.54 51.53 2.04
C THR A 3 -9.79 50.37 2.69
N GLU A 4 -9.43 50.57 3.96
CA GLU A 4 -8.89 49.58 4.90
C GLU A 4 -9.48 48.18 4.66
N SER A 5 -8.64 47.25 4.22
CA SER A 5 -8.97 45.83 4.28
C SER A 5 -9.00 45.44 5.76
N ASP A 6 -10.21 45.30 6.30
CA ASP A 6 -10.51 44.68 7.58
C ASP A 6 -9.53 43.52 7.86
N HIS A 7 -8.67 43.65 8.88
CA HIS A 7 -7.62 42.70 9.24
C HIS A 7 -8.24 41.41 9.79
N ARG A 8 -8.90 40.64 8.92
CA ARG A 8 -9.60 39.42 9.29
C ARG A 8 -8.57 38.32 9.56
N VAL A 9 -8.46 37.87 10.81
CA VAL A 9 -7.66 36.70 11.19
C VAL A 9 -8.23 35.47 10.46
N ASP A 10 -7.42 34.81 9.64
CA ASP A 10 -7.82 33.57 8.96
C ASP A 10 -7.74 32.38 9.92
N VAL A 11 -6.62 32.25 10.64
CA VAL A 11 -6.34 31.09 11.49
C VAL A 11 -5.92 31.51 12.89
N SER A 12 -6.63 31.01 13.91
CA SER A 12 -6.13 30.98 15.29
C SER A 12 -5.36 29.68 15.53
N VAL A 13 -4.05 29.78 15.68
CA VAL A 13 -3.19 28.65 16.05
C VAL A 13 -3.12 28.55 17.57
N LEU A 14 -3.60 27.44 18.11
CA LEU A 14 -3.73 27.20 19.54
C LEU A 14 -2.61 26.27 20.00
N VAL A 15 -1.66 26.83 20.74
CA VAL A 15 -0.41 26.17 21.11
C VAL A 15 -0.44 25.76 22.58
N LEU A 16 -0.28 24.46 22.84
CA LEU A 16 -0.12 23.94 24.20
C LEU A 16 1.36 23.79 24.55
N THR A 17 1.77 24.34 25.69
CA THR A 17 3.18 24.33 26.09
C THR A 17 3.36 23.89 27.53
N ARG A 18 4.35 23.02 27.75
CA ARG A 18 4.89 22.70 29.08
C ARG A 18 6.32 22.22 28.95
N ASN A 19 7.25 22.90 29.63
CA ASN A 19 8.66 22.56 29.63
C ASN A 19 9.20 22.22 28.23
N CYS A 20 8.95 23.11 27.28
CA CYS A 20 9.25 22.93 25.86
C CYS A 20 10.43 23.81 25.41
N ARG A 21 11.28 24.29 26.33
CA ARG A 21 12.28 25.33 26.04
C ARG A 21 13.19 24.99 24.85
N ALA A 22 13.54 23.72 24.69
CA ALA A 22 14.43 23.22 23.65
C ALA A 22 13.79 23.21 22.24
N HIS A 23 12.46 23.24 22.13
CA HIS A 23 11.74 23.08 20.87
C HIS A 23 10.82 24.26 20.53
N LEU A 24 10.43 25.04 21.54
CA LEU A 24 9.46 26.12 21.42
C LEU A 24 9.87 27.19 20.41
N ASP A 25 11.16 27.51 20.32
CA ASP A 25 11.67 28.49 19.34
C ASP A 25 11.36 28.07 17.90
N ARG A 26 11.64 26.81 17.55
CA ARG A 26 11.29 26.22 16.25
C ARG A 26 9.78 26.18 16.03
N CYS A 27 9.01 25.85 17.08
CA CYS A 27 7.56 25.85 17.00
C CYS A 27 7.05 27.24 16.61
N LEU A 28 7.34 28.26 17.43
CA LEU A 28 6.83 29.63 17.23
C LEU A 28 7.33 30.26 15.94
N THR A 29 8.62 30.10 15.59
CA THR A 29 9.14 30.59 14.29
C THR A 29 8.41 29.95 13.11
N SER A 30 8.12 28.65 13.15
CA SER A 30 7.37 27.97 12.09
C SER A 30 5.95 28.51 11.91
N LEU A 31 5.32 28.96 13.00
CA LEU A 31 3.99 29.56 12.99
C LEU A 31 4.05 31.00 12.47
N LEU A 32 5.04 31.79 12.89
CA LEU A 32 5.22 33.18 12.49
C LEU A 32 5.46 33.34 10.99
N VAL A 33 6.19 32.41 10.37
CA VAL A 33 6.47 32.44 8.91
C VAL A 33 5.30 31.98 8.04
N GLN A 34 4.16 31.54 8.62
CA GLN A 34 2.99 31.15 7.84
C GLN A 34 2.37 32.36 7.13
N ARG A 35 2.11 32.22 5.83
CA ARG A 35 1.61 33.31 4.96
C ARG A 35 0.08 33.38 4.92
N VAL A 36 -0.53 33.62 6.08
CA VAL A 36 -1.98 33.86 6.29
C VAL A 36 -2.18 34.88 7.42
N GLY A 37 -3.35 35.52 7.48
CA GLY A 37 -3.74 36.29 8.65
C GLY A 37 -3.86 35.36 9.85
N LYS A 38 -3.11 35.60 10.94
CA LYS A 38 -2.99 34.62 12.03
C LYS A 38 -2.95 35.25 13.41
N GLN A 39 -3.56 34.53 14.35
CA GLN A 39 -3.46 34.75 15.79
C GLN A 39 -2.81 33.50 16.38
N ILE A 40 -1.83 33.65 17.26
CA ILE A 40 -1.18 32.54 17.95
C ILE A 40 -1.51 32.67 19.43
N VAL A 41 -2.27 31.73 19.97
CA VAL A 41 -2.63 31.69 21.40
C VAL A 41 -1.85 30.56 22.04
N VAL A 42 -0.91 30.91 22.92
CA VAL A 42 -0.06 29.94 23.62
C VAL A 42 -0.54 29.80 25.06
N VAL A 43 -0.83 28.57 25.48
CA VAL A 43 -1.18 28.27 26.87
C VAL A 43 -0.02 27.54 27.54
N ASP A 44 0.56 28.16 28.56
CA ASP A 44 1.63 27.59 29.40
C ASP A 44 1.05 26.85 30.61
N ASP A 45 1.31 25.55 30.70
CA ASP A 45 0.88 24.66 31.77
C ASP A 45 1.91 24.58 32.90
N SER A 46 2.17 25.72 33.55
CA SER A 46 3.07 25.83 34.71
C SER A 46 4.55 25.45 34.45
N SER A 47 5.14 25.93 33.34
CA SER A 47 6.54 25.58 33.01
C SER A 47 7.57 26.19 33.97
N SER A 48 8.71 25.50 34.12
CA SER A 48 9.82 25.87 35.00
C SER A 48 11.21 25.74 34.37
N ASP A 49 11.31 25.46 33.08
CA ASP A 49 12.57 25.20 32.34
C ASP A 49 13.06 26.42 31.51
N GLY A 50 12.57 27.62 31.81
CA GLY A 50 12.80 28.82 31.02
C GLY A 50 11.85 29.00 29.82
N THR A 51 10.86 28.10 29.62
CA THR A 51 9.80 28.26 28.61
C THR A 51 9.06 29.60 28.77
N ARG A 52 8.75 30.00 30.01
CA ARG A 52 8.00 31.24 30.30
C ARG A 52 8.75 32.50 29.85
N ASP A 53 10.06 32.57 30.13
CA ASP A 53 10.90 33.71 29.73
C ASP A 53 10.94 33.84 28.20
N LEU A 54 11.03 32.70 27.50
CA LEU A 54 10.97 32.70 26.03
C LEU A 54 9.61 33.18 25.53
N LEU A 55 8.51 32.73 26.13
CA LEU A 55 7.17 33.18 25.76
C LEU A 55 6.99 34.69 25.96
N ASP A 56 7.56 35.27 27.01
CA ASP A 56 7.52 36.72 27.26
C ASP A 56 8.27 37.49 26.17
N LEU A 57 9.44 37.00 25.77
CA LEU A 57 10.19 37.59 24.65
C LEU A 57 9.36 37.56 23.36
N TYR A 58 8.75 36.43 23.02
CA TYR A 58 7.93 36.31 21.80
C TYR A 58 6.68 37.19 21.84
N ALA A 59 5.98 37.26 22.97
CA ALA A 59 4.82 38.13 23.14
C ALA A 59 5.18 39.62 23.02
N ALA A 60 6.33 40.02 23.58
CA ALA A 60 6.82 41.40 23.49
C ALA A 60 7.25 41.80 22.07
N HIS A 61 7.86 40.88 21.30
CA HIS A 61 8.31 41.15 19.92
C HIS A 61 7.20 41.04 18.87
N HIS A 62 6.12 40.32 19.18
CA HIS A 62 4.99 40.11 18.26
C HIS A 62 3.65 40.51 18.89
N PRO A 63 3.50 41.77 19.36
CA PRO A 63 2.27 42.24 19.95
C PRO A 63 1.13 42.16 18.93
N GLY A 64 -0.06 41.74 19.37
CA GLY A 64 -1.23 41.55 18.50
C GLY A 64 -1.25 40.25 17.68
N VAL A 65 -0.11 39.55 17.55
CA VAL A 65 -0.05 38.24 16.88
C VAL A 65 0.05 37.10 17.90
N ILE A 66 0.91 37.24 18.91
CA ILE A 66 1.11 36.22 19.96
C ILE A 66 0.43 36.66 21.26
N LYS A 67 -0.48 35.83 21.77
CA LYS A 67 -1.10 35.95 23.09
C LYS A 67 -0.67 34.78 23.96
N VAL A 68 -0.15 35.07 25.15
CA VAL A 68 0.29 34.05 26.12
C VAL A 68 -0.70 34.00 27.29
N ILE A 69 -1.15 32.80 27.63
CA ILE A 69 -2.04 32.52 28.75
C ILE A 69 -1.31 31.60 29.70
N ARG A 70 -1.21 31.99 30.97
CA ARG A 70 -0.48 31.23 31.99
C ARG A 70 -1.45 30.45 32.88
N GLN A 71 -1.00 29.27 33.27
CA GLN A 71 -1.56 28.48 34.37
C GLN A 71 -0.62 28.51 35.56
N ASP A 72 -1.16 28.78 36.74
CA ASP A 72 -0.39 28.72 37.99
C ASP A 72 -0.17 27.28 38.46
N ARG A 73 -1.11 26.39 38.11
CA ARG A 73 -1.06 24.98 38.49
C ARG A 73 -1.31 24.10 37.26
N ARG A 74 -0.62 22.97 37.24
CA ARG A 74 -0.77 21.94 36.22
C ARG A 74 -2.23 21.50 36.08
N THR A 75 -2.69 21.31 34.85
CA THR A 75 -4.03 20.80 34.56
C THR A 75 -4.05 19.79 33.41
N VAL A 76 -5.23 19.30 33.04
CA VAL A 76 -5.42 18.34 31.95
C VAL A 76 -5.34 19.04 30.59
N PRO A 77 -4.82 18.37 29.53
CA PRO A 77 -4.69 18.97 28.20
C PRO A 77 -6.00 19.52 27.62
N ALA A 78 -7.13 18.86 27.88
CA ALA A 78 -8.46 19.31 27.45
C ALA A 78 -8.76 20.74 27.89
N ARG A 79 -8.53 21.05 29.18
CA ARG A 79 -8.75 22.38 29.76
C ARG A 79 -7.84 23.44 29.15
N LEU A 80 -6.59 23.09 28.87
CA LEU A 80 -5.65 24.00 28.20
C LEU A 80 -6.13 24.33 26.78
N ARG A 81 -6.57 23.31 26.01
CA ARG A 81 -7.10 23.50 24.65
C ARG A 81 -8.40 24.31 24.65
N ASN A 82 -9.30 24.07 25.60
CA ASN A 82 -10.53 24.87 25.74
C ASN A 82 -10.23 26.33 26.07
N ARG A 83 -9.27 26.61 26.98
CA ARG A 83 -8.84 27.98 27.27
C ARG A 83 -8.26 28.68 26.04
N ALA A 84 -7.48 27.97 25.22
CA ALA A 84 -6.98 28.50 23.97
C ALA A 84 -8.11 28.74 22.96
N LEU A 85 -9.04 27.79 22.86
CA LEU A 85 -10.17 27.82 21.93
C LEU A 85 -11.13 28.98 22.22
N ALA A 86 -11.38 29.28 23.51
CA ALA A 86 -12.19 30.43 23.93
C ALA A 86 -11.62 31.79 23.49
N GLU A 87 -10.34 31.84 23.14
CA GLU A 87 -9.61 33.06 22.75
C GLU A 87 -9.41 33.16 21.23
N ALA A 88 -9.88 32.14 20.49
CA ALA A 88 -9.75 32.06 19.05
C ALA A 88 -10.70 33.04 18.34
N THR A 89 -10.13 33.91 17.51
CA THR A 89 -10.88 34.89 16.70
C THR A 89 -10.93 34.53 15.21
N GLY A 90 -10.02 33.67 14.75
CA GLY A 90 -9.84 33.33 13.34
C GLY A 90 -11.02 32.60 12.72
N ARG A 91 -11.20 32.69 11.40
CA ARG A 91 -12.22 31.91 10.65
C ARG A 91 -12.04 30.41 10.88
N TYR A 92 -10.79 29.99 11.04
CA TYR A 92 -10.37 28.63 11.31
C TYR A 92 -9.53 28.53 12.58
N VAL A 93 -9.48 27.33 13.16
CA VAL A 93 -8.67 26.97 14.32
C VAL A 93 -7.72 25.84 13.94
N PHE A 94 -6.47 25.92 14.41
CA PHE A 94 -5.50 24.84 14.26
C PHE A 94 -4.80 24.57 15.60
N PHE A 95 -4.80 23.33 16.07
CA PHE A 95 -4.12 22.95 17.32
C PHE A 95 -2.67 22.52 17.05
N CYS A 96 -1.74 22.97 17.88
CA CYS A 96 -0.33 22.62 17.78
C CYS A 96 0.26 22.37 19.18
N ASP A 97 1.08 21.35 19.32
CA ASP A 97 1.85 21.15 20.54
C ASP A 97 3.18 21.93 20.44
N GLY A 98 3.62 22.56 21.52
CA GLY A 98 4.86 23.39 21.56
C GLY A 98 6.17 22.64 21.30
N GLY A 99 6.12 21.30 21.21
CA GLY A 99 7.25 20.47 20.79
C GLY A 99 7.29 20.19 19.28
N ASP A 100 6.21 20.49 18.57
CA ASP A 100 6.04 20.24 17.14
C ASP A 100 6.16 21.56 16.36
N HIS A 101 6.07 21.47 15.04
CA HIS A 101 6.12 22.66 14.18
C HIS A 101 5.39 22.41 12.85
N LEU A 102 5.03 23.49 12.18
CA LEU A 102 4.41 23.43 10.86
C LEU A 102 5.43 23.44 9.73
N GLY A 103 5.07 22.81 8.62
CA GLY A 103 5.78 22.95 7.36
C GLY A 103 5.62 24.37 6.77
N PRO A 104 6.56 24.84 5.94
CA PRO A 104 6.43 26.12 5.25
C PRO A 104 5.14 26.19 4.41
N ASP A 105 4.39 27.29 4.47
CA ASP A 105 3.11 27.46 3.77
C ASP A 105 1.99 26.44 4.13
N ALA A 106 2.13 25.62 5.17
CA ALA A 106 1.12 24.63 5.55
C ALA A 106 -0.27 25.27 5.75
N LEU A 107 -0.37 26.32 6.58
CA LEU A 107 -1.65 27.01 6.82
C LEU A 107 -2.19 27.67 5.57
N ARG A 108 -1.33 28.27 4.73
CA ARG A 108 -1.75 28.89 3.47
C ARG A 108 -2.41 27.88 2.55
N ARG A 109 -1.83 26.68 2.42
CA ARG A 109 -2.38 25.60 1.60
C ARG A 109 -3.68 25.05 2.17
N MET A 110 -3.74 24.85 3.47
CA MET A 110 -4.94 24.34 4.14
C MET A 110 -6.10 25.33 4.08
N VAL A 111 -5.85 26.63 4.28
CA VAL A 111 -6.85 27.70 4.12
C VAL A 111 -7.32 27.79 2.66
N ALA A 112 -6.40 27.73 1.69
CA ALA A 112 -6.77 27.74 0.28
C ALA A 112 -7.68 26.55 -0.09
N ALA A 113 -7.38 25.35 0.43
CA ALA A 113 -8.25 24.18 0.25
C ALA A 113 -9.61 24.36 0.94
N ALA A 114 -9.63 24.92 2.16
CA ALA A 114 -10.86 25.16 2.90
C ALA A 114 -11.78 26.18 2.23
N ASP A 115 -11.21 27.24 1.66
CA ASP A 115 -11.95 28.28 0.94
C ASP A 115 -12.44 27.76 -0.42
N ALA A 116 -11.60 27.04 -1.17
CA ALA A 116 -11.97 26.48 -2.47
C ALA A 116 -13.10 25.44 -2.37
N ASN A 117 -13.09 24.60 -1.34
CA ASN A 117 -14.02 23.47 -1.21
C ASN A 117 -15.13 23.71 -0.19
N SER A 118 -15.13 24.87 0.48
CA SER A 118 -16.01 25.15 1.63
C SER A 118 -15.87 24.13 2.78
N SER A 119 -14.64 23.67 3.04
CA SER A 119 -14.37 22.61 4.02
C SER A 119 -14.67 23.04 5.45
N ASP A 120 -15.23 22.13 6.24
CA ASP A 120 -15.33 22.23 7.69
C ASP A 120 -14.05 21.76 8.37
N ILE A 121 -13.39 20.75 7.79
CA ILE A 121 -12.16 20.17 8.29
C ILE A 121 -11.17 20.00 7.13
N VAL A 122 -9.92 20.38 7.34
CA VAL A 122 -8.82 20.09 6.40
C VAL A 122 -7.74 19.28 7.10
N LEU A 123 -7.45 18.11 6.54
CA LEU A 123 -6.37 17.22 6.97
C LEU A 123 -5.10 17.65 6.25
N GLY A 124 -4.12 18.14 7.01
CA GLY A 124 -2.76 18.38 6.50
C GLY A 124 -1.90 17.16 6.77
N LYS A 125 -1.03 16.78 5.83
CA LYS A 125 -0.14 15.64 6.01
C LYS A 125 0.69 15.77 7.28
N ILE A 126 0.53 14.78 8.15
CA ILE A 126 1.32 14.66 9.37
C ILE A 126 2.53 13.79 9.05
N VAL A 127 3.73 14.28 9.38
CA VAL A 127 4.97 13.54 9.21
C VAL A 127 5.73 13.44 10.53
N ARG A 128 6.46 12.34 10.71
CA ARG A 128 7.34 12.13 11.86
C ARG A 128 8.77 11.94 11.35
N ARG A 129 9.70 12.78 11.79
CA ARG A 129 11.12 12.67 11.43
C ARG A 129 11.92 12.09 12.59
N GLY A 130 12.58 10.94 12.38
CA GLY A 130 13.47 10.28 13.35
C GLY A 130 12.97 8.89 13.83
N ARG A 131 13.87 8.06 14.37
CA ARG A 131 13.53 6.77 15.00
C ARG A 131 13.08 7.01 16.45
N SER A 132 11.81 6.76 16.77
CA SER A 132 11.39 6.62 18.18
C SER A 132 11.91 5.29 18.71
N ALA A 133 12.58 5.31 19.86
CA ALA A 133 12.75 4.10 20.66
C ALA A 133 11.37 3.70 21.19
N GLY A 134 10.84 2.56 20.73
CA GLY A 134 9.78 1.85 21.44
C GLY A 134 8.42 1.72 20.75
N HIS A 135 7.86 2.75 20.10
CA HIS A 135 6.47 2.66 19.60
C HIS A 135 6.23 3.38 18.25
N PRO A 136 5.65 2.69 17.24
CA PRO A 136 5.20 3.33 16.02
C PRO A 136 3.85 4.02 16.25
N VAL A 137 3.83 5.36 16.25
CA VAL A 137 2.59 6.07 15.89
C VAL A 137 2.32 5.69 14.44
N ARG A 138 1.26 4.89 14.20
CA ARG A 138 0.78 4.57 12.86
C ARG A 138 0.18 5.86 12.28
N LEU A 139 0.92 6.52 11.40
CA LEU A 139 0.35 7.60 10.61
C LEU A 139 -0.65 6.95 9.62
N PRO A 140 -1.81 7.55 9.39
CA PRO A 140 -2.77 7.04 8.41
C PRO A 140 -2.24 7.35 7.00
N GLU A 141 -1.22 6.59 6.56
CA GLU A 141 -0.53 6.78 5.28
C GLU A 141 -1.50 6.76 4.08
N PHE A 142 -2.61 6.03 4.19
CA PHE A 142 -3.66 6.02 3.17
C PHE A 142 -4.35 7.38 3.02
N ALA A 143 -4.65 8.06 4.12
CA ALA A 143 -5.32 9.36 4.12
C ALA A 143 -4.43 10.50 3.60
N PHE A 144 -3.14 10.25 3.39
CA PHE A 144 -2.16 11.25 2.94
C PHE A 144 -1.39 10.81 1.68
N ARG A 145 -1.99 9.97 0.83
CA ARG A 145 -1.38 9.61 -0.46
C ARG A 145 -1.50 10.74 -1.48
N ASP A 146 -2.72 11.26 -1.62
CA ASP A 146 -3.09 12.21 -2.68
C ASP A 146 -3.89 13.37 -2.09
N ASP A 147 -3.75 14.56 -2.70
CA ASP A 147 -4.62 15.69 -2.37
C ASP A 147 -6.07 15.35 -2.76
N ALA A 148 -7.03 15.75 -1.93
CA ALA A 148 -8.43 15.47 -2.19
C ALA A 148 -9.31 16.67 -1.78
N ALA A 149 -10.13 17.13 -2.71
CA ALA A 149 -11.06 18.23 -2.48
C ALA A 149 -12.18 17.85 -1.50
N MET A 150 -12.65 16.60 -1.60
CA MET A 150 -13.68 16.04 -0.74
C MET A 150 -13.39 14.56 -0.49
N VAL A 151 -13.31 14.17 0.78
CA VAL A 151 -13.24 12.78 1.22
C VAL A 151 -14.39 12.48 2.16
N THR A 152 -14.87 11.25 2.14
CA THR A 152 -15.85 10.80 3.12
C THR A 152 -15.14 10.19 4.33
N LEU A 153 -15.88 10.01 5.43
CA LEU A 153 -15.37 9.27 6.58
C LEU A 153 -15.07 7.79 6.25
N LEU A 154 -15.64 7.25 5.17
CA LEU A 154 -15.36 5.88 4.67
C LEU A 154 -14.03 5.80 3.91
N ASP A 155 -13.51 6.91 3.39
CA ASP A 155 -12.30 6.97 2.56
C ASP A 155 -11.01 7.09 3.40
N GLY A 156 -11.07 6.71 4.67
CA GLY A 156 -9.92 6.67 5.56
C GLY A 156 -9.59 7.99 6.28
N ALA A 157 -10.33 9.08 6.04
CA ALA A 157 -10.17 10.33 6.80
C ALA A 157 -10.36 10.10 8.32
N TYR A 158 -11.26 9.19 8.68
CA TYR A 158 -11.56 8.80 10.06
C TYR A 158 -10.43 8.02 10.75
N GLU A 159 -9.43 7.52 10.00
CA GLU A 159 -8.25 6.88 10.59
C GLU A 159 -7.31 7.89 11.28
N SER A 160 -7.50 9.19 11.04
CA SER A 160 -6.78 10.27 11.72
C SER A 160 -7.66 10.96 12.77
N LEU A 161 -7.56 10.56 14.04
CA LEU A 161 -8.38 11.13 15.13
C LEU A 161 -7.64 12.16 16.01
N SER A 162 -6.44 12.61 15.66
CA SER A 162 -5.77 13.70 16.39
C SER A 162 -6.40 15.07 16.10
N CYS A 163 -6.24 16.04 16.99
CA CYS A 163 -6.69 17.41 16.75
C CYS A 163 -5.77 18.26 15.84
N PHE A 164 -4.70 17.70 15.26
CA PHE A 164 -3.73 18.42 14.43
C PHE A 164 -4.22 18.65 12.99
N LYS A 165 -5.33 19.40 12.87
CA LYS A 165 -6.05 19.70 11.62
C LYS A 165 -6.53 21.14 11.65
N LEU A 166 -6.96 21.64 10.49
CA LEU A 166 -7.63 22.94 10.40
C LEU A 166 -9.14 22.71 10.52
N PHE A 167 -9.77 23.35 11.50
CA PHE A 167 -11.21 23.27 11.74
C PHE A 167 -11.87 24.62 11.48
N ARG A 168 -13.03 24.65 10.82
CA ARG A 168 -13.85 25.84 10.68
C ARG A 168 -14.43 26.22 12.05
N ARG A 169 -14.07 27.40 12.58
CA ARG A 169 -14.48 27.81 13.93
C ARG A 169 -16.00 27.85 14.08
N ALA A 170 -16.70 28.38 13.08
CA ALA A 170 -18.16 28.47 13.09
C ALA A 170 -18.86 27.11 13.20
N THR A 171 -18.24 26.04 12.67
CA THR A 171 -18.75 24.67 12.79
C THR A 171 -18.56 24.15 14.21
N LEU A 172 -17.40 24.40 14.83
CA LEU A 172 -17.17 24.07 16.24
C LEU A 172 -18.17 24.77 17.17
N GLU A 173 -18.38 26.07 16.96
CA GLU A 173 -19.31 26.88 17.77
C GLU A 173 -20.77 26.46 17.61
N ARG A 174 -21.22 26.25 16.37
CA ARG A 174 -22.61 25.84 16.07
C ARG A 174 -23.00 24.55 16.77
N HIS A 175 -22.05 23.61 16.89
CA HIS A 175 -22.29 22.30 17.46
C HIS A 175 -21.77 22.15 18.90
N GLY A 176 -21.25 23.21 19.50
CA GLY A 176 -20.72 23.18 20.87
C GLY A 176 -19.55 22.20 21.04
N ILE A 177 -18.71 22.05 20.01
CA ILE A 177 -17.60 21.10 20.02
C ILE A 177 -16.44 21.66 20.85
N GLN A 178 -16.18 21.01 21.98
CA GLN A 178 -15.11 21.35 22.94
C GLN A 178 -14.40 20.06 23.38
N PHE A 179 -13.23 20.20 24.00
CA PHE A 179 -12.55 19.07 24.62
C PHE A 179 -13.24 18.71 25.93
N ASP A 180 -13.51 17.44 26.16
CA ASP A 180 -14.08 16.98 27.42
C ASP A 180 -13.02 17.05 28.53
N GLU A 181 -13.21 17.96 29.49
CA GLU A 181 -12.29 18.18 30.60
C GLU A 181 -12.28 17.05 31.64
N SER A 182 -13.25 16.13 31.60
CA SER A 182 -13.24 14.93 32.43
C SER A 182 -12.25 13.86 31.93
N LEU A 183 -11.85 13.95 30.65
CA LEU A 183 -10.91 13.02 30.04
C LEU A 183 -9.46 13.41 30.34
N THR A 184 -8.72 12.47 30.93
CA THR A 184 -7.27 12.59 31.17
C THR A 184 -6.43 12.01 30.03
N VAL A 185 -7.04 11.20 29.17
CA VAL A 185 -6.46 10.56 27.99
C VAL A 185 -7.51 10.61 26.88
N GLY A 186 -7.08 10.70 25.61
CA GLY A 186 -7.95 10.57 24.45
C GLY A 186 -8.91 11.74 24.23
N GLU A 187 -8.65 12.88 24.88
CA GLU A 187 -9.46 14.09 24.75
C GLU A 187 -9.46 14.64 23.31
N ASP A 188 -8.35 14.48 22.59
CA ASP A 188 -8.21 14.91 21.20
C ASP A 188 -8.97 14.00 20.23
N LEU A 189 -9.00 12.69 20.53
CA LEU A 189 -9.81 11.71 19.84
C LEU A 189 -11.30 12.06 19.97
N ALA A 190 -11.80 12.25 21.19
CA ALA A 190 -13.21 12.60 21.43
C ALA A 190 -13.61 13.91 20.72
N PHE A 191 -12.77 14.96 20.83
CA PHE A 191 -12.98 16.22 20.13
C PHE A 191 -13.08 16.03 18.61
N THR A 192 -12.16 15.27 18.02
CA THR A 192 -12.10 15.07 16.57
C THR A 192 -13.25 14.21 16.07
N VAL A 193 -13.66 13.18 16.82
CA VAL A 193 -14.86 12.39 16.51
C VAL A 193 -16.11 13.27 16.52
N HIS A 194 -16.28 14.13 17.54
CA HIS A 194 -17.41 15.07 17.60
C HIS A 194 -17.41 16.01 16.40
N ALA A 195 -16.25 16.54 16.00
CA ALA A 195 -16.13 17.38 14.81
C ALA A 195 -16.48 16.61 13.52
N TYR A 196 -16.04 15.37 13.38
CA TYR A 196 -16.37 14.54 12.22
C TYR A 196 -17.85 14.20 12.11
N CYS A 197 -18.57 14.03 13.22
CA CYS A 197 -20.02 13.81 13.22
C CYS A 197 -20.80 14.98 12.57
N HIS A 198 -20.21 16.17 12.50
CA HIS A 198 -20.85 17.39 11.99
C HIS A 198 -20.19 17.98 10.74
N ALA A 199 -19.09 17.41 10.28
CA ALA A 199 -18.39 17.91 9.10
C ALA A 199 -19.18 17.58 7.83
N GLY A 200 -19.58 18.61 7.07
CA GLY A 200 -20.19 18.44 5.76
C GLY A 200 -19.14 18.18 4.68
N VAL A 201 -18.05 18.95 4.68
CA VAL A 201 -16.95 18.79 3.71
C VAL A 201 -15.61 18.63 4.43
N ILE A 202 -14.89 17.56 4.08
CA ILE A 202 -13.55 17.25 4.58
C ILE A 202 -12.58 17.25 3.40
N SER A 203 -11.51 18.02 3.47
CA SER A 203 -10.47 18.05 2.43
C SER A 203 -9.13 17.53 2.95
N VAL A 204 -8.27 17.09 2.04
CA VAL A 204 -6.93 16.57 2.33
C VAL A 204 -5.88 17.35 1.55
N VAL A 205 -4.83 17.78 2.26
CA VAL A 205 -3.58 18.33 1.70
C VAL A 205 -2.45 17.34 2.02
N ALA A 206 -2.19 16.44 1.07
CA ALA A 206 -1.18 15.39 1.12
C ALA A 206 0.10 15.73 0.35
N GLY A 207 0.01 16.60 -0.67
CA GLY A 207 1.13 17.02 -1.52
C GLY A 207 2.19 17.87 -0.81
N HIS A 208 1.99 18.17 0.48
CA HIS A 208 2.91 18.96 1.30
C HIS A 208 2.97 18.41 2.73
N ASP A 209 4.17 18.36 3.33
CA ASP A 209 4.34 17.99 4.74
C ASP A 209 3.85 19.15 5.63
N CYS A 210 2.63 19.06 6.16
CA CYS A 210 1.98 20.17 6.88
C CYS A 210 2.36 20.23 8.37
N TYR A 211 2.36 19.10 9.07
CA TYR A 211 2.60 19.05 10.51
C TYR A 211 3.72 18.07 10.84
N HIS A 212 4.73 18.51 11.58
CA HIS A 212 5.89 17.71 11.93
C HIS A 212 5.89 17.33 13.41
N LEU A 213 5.66 16.04 13.67
CA LEU A 213 5.78 15.45 15.01
C LEU A 213 7.26 15.28 15.39
N THR A 214 7.67 15.90 16.50
CA THR A 214 9.04 15.80 17.02
C THR A 214 9.15 14.62 18.01
N PRO A 215 10.09 13.68 17.82
CA PRO A 215 10.34 12.63 18.81
C PRO A 215 10.89 13.24 20.11
N ARG A 216 10.15 13.08 21.21
CA ARG A 216 10.60 13.53 22.55
C ARG A 216 11.57 12.50 23.15
N ARG A 217 12.71 12.94 23.69
CA ARG A 217 13.61 12.11 24.51
C ARG A 217 13.10 12.13 25.96
N GLY A 218 12.79 10.96 26.53
CA GLY A 218 12.52 10.82 27.97
C GLY A 218 11.10 11.14 28.46
N GLY A 219 10.14 11.42 27.56
CA GLY A 219 8.72 11.58 27.91
C GLY A 219 7.88 11.40 26.66
N GLY A 220 6.95 10.45 26.68
CA GLY A 220 6.09 10.15 25.53
C GLY A 220 5.09 11.28 25.23
N HIS A 221 4.28 11.11 24.18
CA HIS A 221 2.99 11.81 24.10
C HIS A 221 2.19 11.56 25.40
N PRO A 222 1.22 12.40 25.79
CA PRO A 222 0.31 12.09 26.90
C PRO A 222 -0.35 10.71 26.75
N MET A 223 -0.68 10.30 25.52
CA MET A 223 -1.14 8.95 25.15
C MET A 223 -0.12 7.81 25.42
N ALA A 224 1.16 8.14 25.61
CA ALA A 224 2.24 7.21 25.93
C ALA A 224 2.66 7.24 27.42
N GLU A 225 2.04 8.13 28.23
CA GLU A 225 2.12 8.08 29.69
C GLU A 225 1.35 6.86 30.23
N ALA A 226 1.62 6.46 31.48
CA ALA A 226 1.09 5.23 32.09
C ALA A 226 -0.45 5.12 32.08
N ALA A 227 -1.17 6.25 32.05
CA ALA A 227 -2.64 6.26 31.96
C ALA A 227 -3.17 5.81 30.59
N GLY A 228 -2.44 6.07 29.49
CA GLY A 228 -2.74 5.49 28.18
C GLY A 228 -2.40 4.01 28.06
N ARG A 229 -1.83 3.42 29.13
CA ARG A 229 -1.51 1.99 29.25
C ARG A 229 -2.47 1.24 30.18
N ASP A 230 -3.38 1.94 30.87
CA ASP A 230 -4.41 1.31 31.68
C ASP A 230 -5.60 0.94 30.78
N PRO A 231 -5.88 -0.35 30.57
CA PRO A 231 -6.97 -0.79 29.70
C PRO A 231 -8.34 -0.27 30.16
N LEU A 232 -8.57 -0.14 31.47
CA LEU A 232 -9.84 0.33 32.00
C LEU A 232 -10.03 1.83 31.77
N ALA A 233 -8.98 2.63 31.98
CA ALA A 233 -9.01 4.05 31.65
C ALA A 233 -9.27 4.26 30.14
N TRP A 234 -8.66 3.43 29.28
CA TRP A 234 -8.88 3.48 27.84
C TRP A 234 -10.32 3.13 27.44
N LEU A 235 -10.90 2.07 28.01
CA LEU A 235 -12.28 1.67 27.72
C LEU A 235 -13.29 2.72 28.20
N ARG A 236 -13.07 3.33 29.38
CA ARG A 236 -13.90 4.43 29.86
C ARG A 236 -13.82 5.65 28.94
N MET A 237 -12.62 5.99 28.48
CA MET A 237 -12.43 7.07 27.50
C MET A 237 -13.18 6.80 26.21
N ILE A 238 -13.11 5.57 25.67
CA ILE A 238 -13.70 5.24 24.37
C ILE A 238 -15.22 5.23 24.35
N ARG A 239 -15.90 5.21 25.51
CA ARG A 239 -17.35 5.43 25.57
C ARG A 239 -17.74 6.77 24.94
N THR A 240 -17.00 7.83 25.23
CA THR A 240 -17.28 9.19 24.73
C THR A 240 -17.39 9.25 23.19
N PRO A 241 -16.41 8.81 22.39
CA PRO A 241 -16.55 8.78 20.93
C PRO A 241 -17.62 7.80 20.43
N LEU A 242 -17.86 6.67 21.11
CA LEU A 242 -18.96 5.74 20.76
C LEU A 242 -20.32 6.41 20.93
N GLU A 243 -20.55 7.07 22.06
CA GLU A 243 -21.75 7.84 22.38
C GLU A 243 -21.97 8.97 21.37
N LEU A 244 -20.92 9.74 21.06
CA LEU A 244 -20.99 10.83 20.09
C LEU A 244 -21.43 10.33 18.71
N MET A 245 -20.86 9.24 18.21
CA MET A 245 -21.29 8.65 16.94
C MET A 245 -22.73 8.13 17.01
N ALA A 246 -23.09 7.43 18.08
CA ALA A 246 -24.45 6.89 18.26
C ALA A 246 -25.49 8.00 18.35
N ARG A 247 -25.14 9.15 18.92
CA ARG A 247 -26.00 10.33 19.07
C ARG A 247 -26.14 11.13 17.78
N HIS A 248 -25.06 11.33 17.03
CA HIS A 248 -25.02 12.32 15.95
C HIS A 248 -25.05 11.77 14.53
N ILE A 249 -24.65 10.51 14.30
CA ILE A 249 -24.67 9.89 12.97
C ILE A 249 -25.80 8.88 12.97
N PRO A 250 -26.83 8.89 12.10
CA PRO A 250 -27.96 7.94 12.16
C PRO A 250 -27.53 6.46 11.99
N PRO A 251 -28.34 5.48 12.44
CA PRO A 251 -28.05 4.07 12.22
C PRO A 251 -27.90 3.74 10.73
N GLY A 252 -26.90 2.94 10.37
CA GLY A 252 -26.65 2.53 8.99
C GLY A 252 -25.17 2.25 8.71
N ALA A 253 -24.87 1.94 7.45
CA ALA A 253 -23.55 1.46 7.02
C ALA A 253 -22.38 2.39 7.40
N LEU A 254 -22.61 3.71 7.41
CA LEU A 254 -21.61 4.68 7.85
C LEU A 254 -21.31 4.52 9.34
N ARG A 255 -22.34 4.57 10.21
CA ARG A 255 -22.16 4.40 11.65
C ARG A 255 -21.49 3.07 11.97
N ASP A 256 -21.94 1.98 11.35
CA ASP A 256 -21.36 0.65 11.56
C ASP A 256 -19.88 0.59 11.14
N HIS A 257 -19.51 1.27 10.06
CA HIS A 257 -18.11 1.35 9.63
C HIS A 257 -17.24 2.09 10.68
N LEU A 258 -17.72 3.21 11.21
CA LEU A 258 -16.96 4.00 12.19
C LEU A 258 -16.86 3.26 13.53
N LEU A 259 -17.95 2.67 14.01
CA LEU A 259 -17.97 1.84 15.22
C LEU A 259 -17.02 0.64 15.08
N LEU A 260 -16.98 -0.02 13.92
CA LEU A 260 -16.09 -1.16 13.67
C LEU A 260 -14.61 -0.82 13.92
N ARG A 261 -14.16 0.39 13.54
CA ARG A 261 -12.80 0.86 13.84
C ARG A 261 -12.53 0.86 15.34
N HIS A 262 -13.44 1.41 16.14
CA HIS A 262 -13.30 1.47 17.59
C HIS A 262 -13.39 0.09 18.26
N PHE A 263 -14.31 -0.77 17.83
CA PHE A 263 -14.36 -2.15 18.33
C PHE A 263 -13.04 -2.89 18.09
N ARG A 264 -12.43 -2.71 16.91
CA ARG A 264 -11.16 -3.37 16.57
C ARG A 264 -9.96 -2.80 17.31
N LEU A 265 -9.78 -1.49 17.26
CA LEU A 265 -8.54 -0.83 17.68
C LEU A 265 -8.55 -0.43 19.15
N ASP A 266 -9.72 -0.21 19.74
CA ASP A 266 -9.82 0.34 21.08
C ASP A 266 -10.44 -0.65 22.06
N VAL A 267 -11.57 -1.28 21.72
CA VAL A 267 -12.32 -2.15 22.64
C VAL A 267 -11.68 -3.54 22.72
N PHE A 268 -11.73 -4.32 21.63
CA PHE A 268 -11.21 -5.69 21.64
C PHE A 268 -9.68 -5.76 21.70
N ALA A 269 -8.97 -4.69 21.32
CA ALA A 269 -7.53 -4.61 21.54
C ALA A 269 -7.16 -4.75 23.02
N GLN A 270 -8.05 -4.36 23.96
CA GLN A 270 -7.81 -4.54 25.39
C GLN A 270 -7.88 -6.01 25.84
N LEU A 271 -8.47 -6.91 25.05
CA LEU A 271 -8.51 -8.36 25.28
C LEU A 271 -7.29 -9.10 24.67
N GLY A 272 -6.21 -8.37 24.39
CA GLY A 272 -4.96 -8.90 23.83
C GLY A 272 -3.79 -8.81 24.80
N ALA A 273 -2.69 -8.19 24.37
CA ALA A 273 -1.52 -7.99 25.22
C ALA A 273 -1.81 -7.24 26.54
N PRO A 274 -2.66 -6.18 26.58
CA PRO A 274 -2.97 -5.50 27.84
C PRO A 274 -3.72 -6.41 28.82
N PHE A 275 -4.61 -7.27 28.33
CA PHE A 275 -5.30 -8.29 29.11
C PHE A 275 -4.33 -9.25 29.81
N LEU A 276 -3.35 -9.76 29.07
CA LEU A 276 -2.36 -10.69 29.61
C LEU A 276 -1.46 -10.02 30.65
N ALA A 277 -1.14 -8.74 30.47
CA ALA A 277 -0.31 -7.99 31.41
C ALA A 277 -1.05 -7.64 32.72
N ALA A 278 -2.39 -7.64 32.72
CA ALA A 278 -3.22 -7.37 33.88
C ALA A 278 -3.24 -8.56 34.85
N CYS A 279 -3.45 -8.28 36.16
CA CYS A 279 -3.78 -9.31 37.14
C CYS A 279 -5.23 -9.79 37.00
N ASP A 280 -5.58 -10.93 37.58
CA ASP A 280 -6.89 -11.56 37.41
C ASP A 280 -8.06 -10.63 37.77
N ALA A 281 -7.98 -9.93 38.91
CA ALA A 281 -9.01 -8.96 39.31
C ALA A 281 -9.16 -7.77 38.34
N ALA A 282 -8.09 -7.39 37.63
CA ALA A 282 -8.16 -6.35 36.61
C ALA A 282 -8.70 -6.91 35.29
N ARG A 283 -8.37 -8.15 34.93
CA ARG A 283 -8.91 -8.83 33.75
C ARG A 283 -10.42 -8.96 33.83
N GLU A 284 -10.96 -9.38 34.98
CA GLU A 284 -12.42 -9.43 35.20
C GLU A 284 -13.11 -8.09 34.89
N LYS A 285 -12.57 -6.99 35.42
CA LYS A 285 -13.10 -5.64 35.15
C LYS A 285 -13.00 -5.26 33.68
N ILE A 286 -11.92 -5.64 32.99
CA ILE A 286 -11.74 -5.37 31.56
C ILE A 286 -12.82 -6.11 30.75
N VAL A 287 -13.08 -7.38 31.06
CA VAL A 287 -14.12 -8.16 30.38
C VAL A 287 -15.50 -7.57 30.63
N MET A 288 -15.83 -7.20 31.88
CA MET A 288 -17.09 -6.54 32.21
C MET A 288 -17.28 -5.25 31.41
N GLU A 289 -16.27 -4.39 31.39
CA GLU A 289 -16.33 -3.11 30.68
C GLU A 289 -16.48 -3.31 29.16
N VAL A 290 -15.79 -4.30 28.57
CA VAL A 290 -15.96 -4.66 27.15
C VAL A 290 -17.35 -5.21 26.89
N ALA A 291 -17.89 -6.06 27.78
CA ALA A 291 -19.23 -6.62 27.65
C ALA A 291 -20.31 -5.52 27.72
N ASP A 292 -20.17 -4.56 28.64
CA ASP A 292 -21.07 -3.42 28.74
C ASP A 292 -21.04 -2.55 27.47
N ILE A 293 -19.85 -2.24 26.95
CA ILE A 293 -19.69 -1.53 25.68
C ILE A 293 -20.33 -2.31 24.52
N CYS A 294 -20.18 -3.63 24.49
CA CYS A 294 -20.82 -4.46 23.48
C CYS A 294 -22.36 -4.45 23.60
N ALA A 295 -22.89 -4.57 24.82
CA ALA A 295 -24.33 -4.54 25.07
C ALA A 295 -24.98 -3.23 24.60
N GLU A 296 -24.26 -2.12 24.71
CA GLU A 296 -24.76 -0.80 24.37
C GLU A 296 -24.59 -0.42 22.88
N TRP A 297 -23.44 -0.74 22.27
CA TRP A 297 -23.10 -0.24 20.92
C TRP A 297 -22.75 -1.30 19.87
N LEU A 298 -22.70 -2.60 20.20
CA LEU A 298 -22.40 -3.63 19.20
C LEU A 298 -23.65 -3.97 18.37
N THR A 299 -23.79 -3.32 17.21
CA THR A 299 -24.87 -3.59 16.27
C THR A 299 -24.63 -4.87 15.45
N ASP A 300 -25.69 -5.44 14.89
CA ASP A 300 -25.59 -6.57 13.94
C ASP A 300 -24.78 -6.20 12.70
N GLY A 301 -24.89 -4.96 12.23
CA GLY A 301 -24.11 -4.44 11.09
C GLY A 301 -22.61 -4.40 11.37
N VAL A 302 -22.21 -4.04 12.60
CA VAL A 302 -20.81 -4.13 13.05
C VAL A 302 -20.38 -5.60 13.15
N ARG A 303 -21.19 -6.44 13.81
CA ARG A 303 -20.90 -7.87 14.03
C ARG A 303 -20.72 -8.63 12.72
N ALA A 304 -21.52 -8.34 11.70
CA ALA A 304 -21.42 -8.94 10.37
C ALA A 304 -20.09 -8.65 9.67
N ARG A 305 -19.36 -7.60 10.09
CA ARG A 305 -18.09 -7.14 9.49
C ARG A 305 -16.85 -7.57 10.28
N PHE A 306 -17.02 -8.28 11.40
CA PHE A 306 -15.91 -8.80 12.19
C PHE A 306 -15.05 -9.80 11.43
N GLY A 307 -13.77 -9.86 11.78
CA GLY A 307 -12.89 -10.97 11.41
C GLY A 307 -13.07 -12.13 12.39
N ASP A 308 -12.26 -13.17 12.24
CA ASP A 308 -12.34 -14.36 13.08
C ASP A 308 -12.03 -14.03 14.56
N VAL A 309 -11.02 -13.20 14.79
CA VAL A 309 -10.59 -12.80 16.14
C VAL A 309 -11.68 -12.03 16.87
N GLU A 310 -12.28 -11.02 16.24
CA GLU A 310 -13.32 -10.21 16.88
C GLU A 310 -14.57 -11.04 17.15
N ARG A 311 -14.93 -11.96 16.24
CA ARG A 311 -16.02 -12.92 16.48
C ARG A 311 -15.75 -13.81 17.69
N LEU A 312 -14.55 -14.38 17.79
CA LEU A 312 -14.17 -15.26 18.90
C LEU A 312 -14.18 -14.52 20.24
N ARG A 313 -13.62 -13.31 20.29
CA ARG A 313 -13.65 -12.46 21.49
C ARG A 313 -15.07 -12.12 21.92
N ALA A 314 -15.89 -11.63 20.99
CA ALA A 314 -17.27 -11.28 21.28
C ALA A 314 -18.10 -12.48 21.78
N ALA A 315 -17.82 -13.68 21.26
CA ALA A 315 -18.49 -14.92 21.66
C ALA A 315 -17.94 -15.57 22.94
N SER A 316 -16.84 -15.04 23.50
CA SER A 316 -16.19 -15.61 24.69
C SER A 316 -16.17 -14.63 25.87
N LEU A 317 -16.99 -13.58 25.85
CA LEU A 317 -17.02 -12.57 26.94
C LEU A 317 -17.47 -13.14 28.29
N ASP A 318 -18.11 -14.30 28.29
CA ASP A 318 -18.50 -15.07 29.47
C ASP A 318 -17.51 -16.18 29.86
N ASP A 319 -16.50 -16.46 29.01
CA ASP A 319 -15.49 -17.51 29.21
C ASP A 319 -14.10 -16.88 29.36
N HIS A 320 -13.77 -16.53 30.61
CA HIS A 320 -12.52 -15.87 30.96
C HIS A 320 -11.28 -16.66 30.54
N ASP A 321 -11.27 -17.96 30.81
CA ASP A 321 -10.14 -18.84 30.49
C ASP A 321 -9.91 -18.91 28.99
N ARG A 322 -10.99 -18.94 28.20
CA ARG A 322 -10.90 -18.89 26.75
C ARG A 322 -10.35 -17.55 26.26
N LEU A 323 -10.76 -16.42 26.83
CA LEU A 323 -10.17 -15.11 26.47
C LEU A 323 -8.67 -15.06 26.77
N VAL A 324 -8.23 -15.61 27.91
CA VAL A 324 -6.79 -15.72 28.24
C VAL A 324 -6.06 -16.58 27.22
N ARG A 325 -6.61 -17.75 26.85
CA ARG A 325 -6.02 -18.61 25.81
C ARG A 325 -5.94 -17.91 24.45
N LEU A 326 -7.02 -17.27 24.00
CA LEU A 326 -7.06 -16.52 22.74
C LEU A 326 -5.98 -15.42 22.73
N ALA A 327 -5.86 -14.65 23.81
CA ALA A 327 -4.86 -13.61 23.94
C ALA A 327 -3.42 -14.17 23.90
N HIS A 328 -3.17 -15.32 24.54
CA HIS A 328 -1.88 -15.99 24.44
C HIS A 328 -1.58 -16.48 23.01
N VAL A 329 -2.54 -17.08 22.31
CA VAL A 329 -2.37 -17.52 20.91
C VAL A 329 -2.06 -16.33 19.99
N GLU A 330 -2.71 -15.18 20.18
CA GLU A 330 -2.48 -13.97 19.39
C GLU A 330 -1.12 -13.31 19.62
N THR A 331 -0.66 -13.31 20.87
CA THR A 331 0.60 -12.67 21.26
C THR A 331 1.80 -13.61 21.16
N ALA A 332 1.57 -14.92 21.02
CA ALA A 332 2.61 -15.92 20.87
C ALA A 332 3.56 -15.59 19.71
N SER A 333 4.85 -15.80 19.94
CA SER A 333 5.87 -15.63 18.90
C SER A 333 5.76 -16.77 17.89
N MET A 334 5.68 -16.41 16.60
CA MET A 334 5.62 -17.36 15.49
C MET A 334 6.96 -17.39 14.76
N ARG A 335 7.70 -18.48 14.89
CA ARG A 335 8.96 -18.70 14.15
C ARG A 335 8.66 -19.53 12.92
N HIS A 336 9.19 -19.13 11.78
CA HIS A 336 8.97 -19.82 10.52
C HIS A 336 10.15 -19.62 9.57
N ARG A 337 10.38 -20.60 8.70
CA ARG A 337 11.45 -20.58 7.70
C ARG A 337 11.10 -21.46 6.50
N LEU A 338 11.40 -20.98 5.29
CA LEU A 338 11.45 -21.81 4.09
C LEU A 338 12.81 -22.53 4.05
N LEU A 339 12.77 -23.85 3.93
CA LEU A 339 13.97 -24.70 3.92
C LEU A 339 14.28 -25.20 2.51
N GLU A 340 13.28 -25.67 1.77
CA GLU A 340 13.48 -26.17 0.41
C GLU A 340 12.33 -25.76 -0.51
N LEU A 341 12.67 -25.60 -1.78
CA LEU A 341 11.74 -25.21 -2.84
C LEU A 341 12.17 -25.88 -4.15
N ALA A 342 11.36 -26.78 -4.69
CA ALA A 342 11.69 -27.54 -5.89
C ALA A 342 10.44 -28.00 -6.65
N TRP A 343 10.59 -28.24 -7.95
CA TRP A 343 9.54 -28.88 -8.76
C TRP A 343 9.54 -30.39 -8.52
N ILE A 344 8.36 -30.96 -8.28
CA ILE A 344 8.11 -32.39 -8.17
C ILE A 344 7.04 -32.74 -9.20
N GLY A 345 7.48 -33.16 -10.40
CA GLY A 345 6.61 -33.22 -11.57
C GLY A 345 6.04 -31.84 -11.91
N ASP A 346 4.72 -31.73 -11.99
CA ASP A 346 4.01 -30.47 -12.28
C ASP A 346 3.60 -29.66 -11.03
N ARG A 347 4.04 -30.09 -9.83
CA ARG A 347 3.70 -29.43 -8.57
C ARG A 347 4.93 -28.79 -7.96
N LEU A 348 4.75 -27.64 -7.32
CA LEU A 348 5.82 -26.97 -6.59
C LEU A 348 5.86 -27.51 -5.16
N GLY A 349 6.90 -28.28 -4.86
CA GLY A 349 7.22 -28.73 -3.51
C GLY A 349 7.79 -27.61 -2.66
N VAL A 350 7.23 -27.42 -1.47
CA VAL A 350 7.62 -26.40 -0.49
C VAL A 350 7.83 -27.08 0.85
N SER A 351 9.04 -27.00 1.40
CA SER A 351 9.32 -27.50 2.75
C SER A 351 9.86 -26.39 3.64
N GLY A 352 9.52 -26.44 4.92
CA GLY A 352 9.87 -25.39 5.86
C GLY A 352 9.77 -25.83 7.30
N SER A 353 10.00 -24.89 8.21
CA SER A 353 9.64 -25.05 9.61
C SER A 353 8.69 -23.95 10.06
N VAL A 354 7.82 -24.28 11.01
CA VAL A 354 6.94 -23.34 11.70
C VAL A 354 6.68 -23.82 13.13
N SER A 355 6.72 -22.88 14.06
CA SER A 355 6.30 -23.10 15.44
C SER A 355 5.63 -21.86 16.01
N LEU A 356 4.63 -22.10 16.86
CA LEU A 356 3.95 -21.09 17.65
C LEU A 356 4.30 -21.33 19.13
N ALA A 357 4.91 -20.35 19.78
CA ALA A 357 5.45 -20.56 21.13
C ALA A 357 4.34 -20.94 22.13
N GLY A 358 4.44 -22.14 22.72
CA GLY A 358 3.50 -22.64 23.73
C GLY A 358 2.22 -23.26 23.18
N PHE A 359 2.06 -23.35 21.86
CA PHE A 359 0.83 -23.84 21.23
C PHE A 359 1.13 -24.83 20.11
N ASP A 360 0.30 -25.86 20.02
CA ASP A 360 0.20 -26.68 18.82
C ASP A 360 -1.09 -26.33 18.06
N GLY A 361 -1.04 -26.44 16.75
CA GLY A 361 -2.13 -26.02 15.89
C GLY A 361 -2.03 -26.65 14.50
N GLU A 362 -3.15 -26.59 13.78
CA GLU A 362 -3.18 -27.06 12.40
C GLU A 362 -2.35 -26.11 11.53
N VAL A 363 -1.44 -26.66 10.73
CA VAL A 363 -0.60 -25.88 9.83
C VAL A 363 -1.11 -25.99 8.41
N ARG A 364 -1.18 -24.86 7.72
CA ARG A 364 -1.52 -24.80 6.29
C ARG A 364 -0.59 -23.83 5.57
N LEU A 365 -0.31 -24.09 4.30
CA LEU A 365 0.18 -23.03 3.42
C LEU A 365 -1.00 -22.22 2.91
N VAL A 366 -0.85 -20.91 2.85
CA VAL A 366 -1.88 -20.01 2.32
C VAL A 366 -1.28 -19.12 1.25
N LEU A 367 -1.76 -19.31 0.02
CA LEU A 367 -1.41 -18.48 -1.11
C LEU A 367 -2.44 -17.35 -1.20
N ARG A 368 -1.95 -16.11 -1.21
CA ARG A 368 -2.79 -14.92 -1.34
C ARG A 368 -2.45 -14.14 -2.61
N GLU A 369 -3.42 -13.95 -3.49
CA GLU A 369 -3.23 -13.19 -4.73
C GLU A 369 -3.17 -11.69 -4.43
N ARG A 370 -2.17 -10.99 -4.98
CA ARG A 370 -1.82 -9.62 -4.56
C ARG A 370 -2.90 -8.58 -4.85
N THR A 371 -3.65 -8.71 -5.95
CA THR A 371 -4.61 -7.69 -6.36
C THR A 371 -5.99 -7.91 -5.73
N SER A 372 -6.57 -9.10 -5.92
CA SER A 372 -7.90 -9.48 -5.42
C SER A 372 -7.90 -9.88 -3.95
N GLN A 373 -6.73 -10.10 -3.34
CA GLN A 373 -6.60 -10.64 -1.97
C GLN A 373 -7.24 -12.02 -1.78
N ARG A 374 -7.59 -12.72 -2.87
CA ARG A 374 -8.14 -14.08 -2.80
C ARG A 374 -7.13 -15.04 -2.20
N GLU A 375 -7.60 -15.89 -1.29
CA GLU A 375 -6.77 -16.91 -0.64
C GLU A 375 -7.05 -18.32 -1.16
N ARG A 376 -6.00 -19.15 -1.19
CA ARG A 376 -6.06 -20.60 -1.39
C ARG A 376 -5.23 -21.29 -0.31
N SER A 377 -5.86 -22.21 0.41
CA SER A 377 -5.19 -23.02 1.44
C SER A 377 -4.72 -24.34 0.83
N VAL A 378 -3.50 -24.74 1.18
CA VAL A 378 -2.89 -26.00 0.78
C VAL A 378 -2.52 -26.77 2.06
N PRO A 379 -3.00 -28.01 2.22
CA PRO A 379 -2.66 -28.83 3.39
C PRO A 379 -1.17 -29.15 3.40
N VAL A 380 -0.61 -29.35 4.59
CA VAL A 380 0.80 -29.71 4.76
C VAL A 380 0.91 -31.03 5.51
N ALA A 381 1.90 -31.85 5.15
CA ALA A 381 2.36 -32.92 6.01
C ALA A 381 3.31 -32.31 7.06
N ARG A 382 3.08 -32.58 8.35
CA ARG A 382 3.84 -31.98 9.45
C ARG A 382 4.43 -33.06 10.35
N ILE A 383 5.70 -32.90 10.72
CA ILE A 383 6.39 -33.69 11.74
C ILE A 383 7.13 -32.72 12.64
N ALA A 384 6.71 -32.64 13.91
CA ALA A 384 7.18 -31.64 14.87
C ALA A 384 7.05 -30.20 14.32
N ASP A 385 8.15 -29.46 14.17
CA ASP A 385 8.16 -28.10 13.63
C ASP A 385 8.35 -28.06 12.11
N ARG A 386 8.65 -29.19 11.46
CA ARG A 386 8.85 -29.25 10.00
C ARG A 386 7.56 -29.53 9.27
N PHE A 387 7.39 -28.88 8.13
CA PHE A 387 6.27 -29.12 7.22
C PHE A 387 6.74 -29.32 5.78
N GLY A 388 5.98 -30.09 5.02
CA GLY A 388 6.11 -30.24 3.58
C GLY A 388 4.75 -30.10 2.90
N ALA A 389 4.71 -29.42 1.77
CA ALA A 389 3.50 -29.17 1.00
C ALA A 389 3.78 -29.25 -0.50
N SER A 390 2.74 -29.54 -1.28
CA SER A 390 2.81 -29.62 -2.74
C SER A 390 1.73 -28.77 -3.38
N ILE A 391 2.16 -27.66 -3.99
CA ILE A 391 1.27 -26.66 -4.61
C ILE A 391 0.99 -27.05 -6.05
N GLU A 392 -0.28 -27.21 -6.39
CA GLU A 392 -0.75 -27.43 -7.76
C GLU A 392 -1.01 -26.10 -8.45
N VAL A 393 -0.03 -25.64 -9.23
CA VAL A 393 -0.07 -24.28 -9.79
C VAL A 393 -1.17 -24.09 -10.84
N THR A 394 -1.55 -25.15 -11.55
CA THR A 394 -2.66 -25.15 -12.52
C THR A 394 -4.02 -24.87 -11.88
N SER A 395 -4.16 -25.06 -10.56
CA SER A 395 -5.38 -24.73 -9.81
C SER A 395 -5.50 -23.24 -9.43
N LEU A 396 -4.40 -22.48 -9.61
CA LEU A 396 -4.34 -21.07 -9.31
C LEU A 396 -4.78 -20.25 -10.52
N THR A 397 -5.45 -19.13 -10.28
CA THR A 397 -5.71 -18.15 -11.33
C THR A 397 -4.42 -17.41 -11.68
N SER A 398 -4.34 -16.95 -12.93
CA SER A 398 -3.28 -16.06 -13.41
C SER A 398 -3.15 -14.83 -12.50
N GLY A 399 -1.92 -14.47 -12.11
CA GLY A 399 -1.64 -13.38 -11.20
C GLY A 399 -0.42 -13.64 -10.32
N ILE A 400 -0.19 -12.73 -9.36
CA ILE A 400 0.95 -12.80 -8.45
C ILE A 400 0.47 -13.26 -7.09
N TRP A 401 1.02 -14.36 -6.60
CA TRP A 401 0.64 -14.99 -5.34
C TRP A 401 1.75 -14.86 -4.31
N ASP A 402 1.42 -14.36 -3.12
CA ASP A 402 2.29 -14.36 -1.95
C ASP A 402 2.04 -15.62 -1.12
N VAL A 403 3.11 -16.35 -0.78
CA VAL A 403 3.00 -17.61 -0.04
C VAL A 403 3.22 -17.37 1.45
N HIS A 404 2.24 -17.79 2.24
CA HIS A 404 2.23 -17.68 3.70
C HIS A 404 2.18 -19.07 4.32
N VAL A 405 2.61 -19.17 5.57
CA VAL A 405 2.29 -20.28 6.46
C VAL A 405 1.30 -19.78 7.52
N ALA A 406 0.26 -20.56 7.74
CA ALA A 406 -0.77 -20.33 8.75
C ALA A 406 -0.68 -21.41 9.84
N VAL A 407 -0.84 -21.01 11.09
CA VAL A 407 -1.09 -21.90 12.23
C VAL A 407 -2.48 -21.53 12.77
N GLU A 408 -3.40 -22.47 12.76
CA GLU A 408 -4.75 -22.35 13.32
C GLU A 408 -4.80 -23.08 14.67
N CYS A 409 -5.12 -22.34 15.74
CA CYS A 409 -5.18 -22.86 17.11
C CYS A 409 -6.31 -22.12 17.85
N GLU A 410 -7.18 -22.85 18.57
CA GLU A 410 -8.33 -22.28 19.28
C GLU A 410 -9.26 -21.40 18.40
N GLY A 411 -9.32 -21.71 17.08
CA GLY A 411 -10.05 -20.90 16.09
C GLY A 411 -9.33 -19.62 15.65
N VAL A 412 -8.20 -19.27 16.26
CA VAL A 412 -7.37 -18.12 15.87
C VAL A 412 -6.38 -18.55 14.80
N ARG A 413 -6.35 -17.80 13.70
CA ARG A 413 -5.40 -18.01 12.60
C ARG A 413 -4.23 -17.04 12.70
N ARG A 414 -3.03 -17.56 12.96
CA ARG A 414 -1.76 -16.81 12.90
C ARG A 414 -1.12 -17.00 11.54
N LEU A 415 -0.91 -15.90 10.81
CA LEU A 415 -0.40 -15.92 9.44
C LEU A 415 0.97 -15.22 9.36
N ALA A 416 1.93 -15.85 8.67
CA ALA A 416 3.23 -15.23 8.39
C ALA A 416 3.67 -15.50 6.94
N ARG A 417 4.26 -14.48 6.29
CA ARG A 417 4.86 -14.63 4.95
C ARG A 417 6.06 -15.55 5.02
N LEU A 418 6.06 -16.59 4.20
CA LEU A 418 7.12 -17.59 4.24
C LEU A 418 8.43 -16.99 3.71
N ARG A 419 9.48 -17.02 4.54
CA ARG A 419 10.76 -16.36 4.31
C ARG A 419 11.88 -17.37 4.17
N ALA A 420 12.68 -17.21 3.14
CA ALA A 420 13.88 -18.00 2.89
C ALA A 420 15.12 -17.43 3.58
N ASP A 421 16.08 -18.30 3.88
CA ASP A 421 17.45 -17.88 4.13
C ASP A 421 18.09 -17.35 2.84
N PRO A 422 19.04 -16.38 2.90
CA PRO A 422 19.61 -15.74 1.71
C PRO A 422 20.30 -16.68 0.71
N VAL A 423 20.68 -17.88 1.14
CA VAL A 423 21.36 -18.89 0.33
C VAL A 423 20.40 -19.74 -0.51
N LEU A 424 19.10 -19.72 -0.20
CA LEU A 424 18.11 -20.48 -0.97
C LEU A 424 17.89 -19.81 -2.32
N VAL A 425 17.92 -20.61 -3.39
CA VAL A 425 17.63 -20.16 -4.76
C VAL A 425 16.29 -20.74 -5.18
N ALA A 426 15.43 -19.91 -5.76
CA ALA A 426 14.16 -20.39 -6.32
C ALA A 426 14.43 -21.24 -7.58
N PRO A 427 13.69 -22.34 -7.79
CA PRO A 427 13.84 -23.15 -8.99
C PRO A 427 13.40 -22.37 -10.24
N ASP A 428 13.84 -22.85 -11.40
CA ASP A 428 13.48 -22.26 -12.69
C ASP A 428 11.96 -22.25 -12.94
N ALA A 429 11.51 -21.44 -13.90
CA ALA A 429 10.11 -21.43 -14.31
C ALA A 429 9.69 -22.80 -14.88
N HIS A 430 8.46 -23.18 -14.57
CA HIS A 430 7.84 -24.41 -15.07
C HIS A 430 6.59 -24.09 -15.86
N PHE A 431 6.48 -24.63 -17.07
CA PHE A 431 5.31 -24.49 -17.92
C PHE A 431 4.58 -25.83 -17.99
N SER A 432 3.34 -25.84 -17.51
CA SER A 432 2.50 -27.04 -17.48
C SER A 432 1.04 -26.66 -17.76
N SER A 433 0.34 -27.50 -18.52
CA SER A 433 -1.09 -27.35 -18.82
C SER A 433 -1.49 -25.95 -19.31
N GLY A 434 -0.64 -25.30 -20.11
CA GLY A 434 -0.92 -23.99 -20.71
C GLY A 434 -0.62 -22.78 -19.82
N VAL A 435 -0.08 -22.97 -18.62
CA VAL A 435 0.30 -21.87 -17.72
C VAL A 435 1.77 -21.96 -17.33
N VAL A 436 2.46 -20.81 -17.31
CA VAL A 436 3.80 -20.70 -16.73
C VAL A 436 3.73 -20.28 -15.28
N ALA A 437 4.57 -20.90 -14.46
CA ALA A 437 4.73 -20.63 -13.06
C ALA A 437 6.19 -20.25 -12.78
N VAL A 438 6.42 -19.08 -12.21
CA VAL A 438 7.76 -18.58 -11.86
C VAL A 438 7.83 -18.35 -10.35
N PRO A 439 8.40 -19.28 -9.57
CA PRO A 439 8.67 -19.06 -8.15
C PRO A 439 9.75 -18.00 -7.99
N PHE A 440 9.64 -17.15 -6.98
CA PHE A 440 10.64 -16.11 -6.72
C PHE A 440 10.76 -15.75 -5.24
N LEU A 441 11.91 -15.17 -4.89
CA LEU A 441 12.18 -14.60 -3.58
C LEU A 441 12.31 -13.08 -3.69
N THR A 442 11.66 -12.33 -2.79
CA THR A 442 11.77 -10.87 -2.79
C THR A 442 13.18 -10.42 -2.43
N ARG A 443 13.73 -9.45 -3.18
CA ARG A 443 15.15 -9.04 -3.05
C ARG A 443 15.52 -8.51 -1.67
N SER A 444 14.63 -7.79 -0.99
CA SER A 444 14.92 -7.11 0.28
C SER A 444 14.77 -8.00 1.50
N GLN A 445 13.82 -8.94 1.47
CA GLN A 445 13.44 -9.71 2.66
C GLN A 445 13.42 -11.23 2.45
N GLY A 446 13.55 -11.72 1.21
CA GLY A 446 13.59 -13.16 0.91
C GLY A 446 12.22 -13.84 1.05
N TYR A 447 11.11 -13.11 0.86
CA TYR A 447 9.78 -13.72 0.91
C TYR A 447 9.46 -14.49 -0.36
N LEU A 448 8.87 -15.67 -0.19
CA LEU A 448 8.39 -16.49 -1.30
C LEU A 448 7.15 -15.88 -1.96
N GLY A 449 7.20 -15.81 -3.28
CA GLY A 449 6.06 -15.55 -4.14
C GLY A 449 6.07 -16.44 -5.37
N LEU A 450 4.94 -16.47 -6.07
CA LEU A 450 4.73 -17.22 -7.30
C LEU A 450 4.07 -16.31 -8.33
N ASP A 451 4.70 -16.15 -9.47
CA ASP A 451 4.12 -15.46 -10.63
C ASP A 451 3.52 -16.49 -11.57
N VAL A 452 2.19 -16.52 -11.64
CA VAL A 452 1.42 -17.45 -12.47
C VAL A 452 0.96 -16.67 -13.71
N GLY A 453 1.52 -17.00 -14.87
CA GLY A 453 1.24 -16.31 -16.14
C GLY A 453 2.22 -15.21 -16.53
N GLY A 454 3.22 -14.89 -15.70
CA GLY A 454 4.32 -13.98 -16.08
C GLY A 454 3.97 -12.49 -16.05
N HIS A 455 3.25 -12.04 -15.01
CA HIS A 455 2.82 -10.66 -14.84
C HIS A 455 3.90 -9.73 -14.27
N LEU A 456 4.76 -10.26 -13.41
CA LEU A 456 5.79 -9.52 -12.70
C LEU A 456 7.17 -9.80 -13.27
N LEU A 457 7.45 -11.07 -13.55
CA LEU A 457 8.74 -11.54 -13.99
C LEU A 457 8.70 -11.84 -15.47
N ARG A 458 9.80 -11.50 -16.13
CA ARG A 458 10.00 -11.91 -17.51
C ARG A 458 9.99 -13.43 -17.58
N VAL A 459 9.05 -13.97 -18.34
CA VAL A 459 8.97 -15.41 -18.58
C VAL A 459 10.25 -15.87 -19.27
N PRO A 460 11.06 -16.74 -18.63
CA PRO A 460 12.24 -17.30 -19.28
C PRO A 460 11.78 -18.22 -20.41
N GLY A 461 12.42 -18.13 -21.57
CA GLY A 461 12.05 -18.92 -22.73
C GLY A 461 12.95 -18.62 -23.91
N ALA A 462 13.02 -19.57 -24.84
CA ALA A 462 13.86 -19.48 -26.02
C ALA A 462 13.12 -20.04 -27.23
N VAL A 463 13.24 -19.31 -28.35
CA VAL A 463 12.76 -19.75 -29.65
C VAL A 463 13.96 -19.82 -30.59
N ARG A 464 14.25 -21.01 -31.11
CA ARG A 464 15.37 -21.27 -32.00
C ARG A 464 14.85 -21.74 -33.35
N LEU A 465 15.42 -21.21 -34.42
CA LEU A 465 15.13 -21.62 -35.77
C LEU A 465 15.77 -22.99 -36.02
N ALA A 466 15.02 -23.87 -36.69
CA ALA A 466 15.56 -25.10 -37.24
C ALA A 466 15.80 -24.92 -38.74
N ARG A 467 14.85 -24.29 -39.45
CA ARG A 467 14.95 -24.02 -40.89
C ARG A 467 14.01 -22.90 -41.32
N ALA A 468 14.40 -22.10 -42.31
CA ALA A 468 13.56 -21.13 -42.99
C ALA A 468 13.73 -21.24 -44.52
N GLU A 469 12.71 -21.73 -45.22
CA GLU A 469 12.80 -22.09 -46.65
C GLU A 469 11.69 -21.50 -47.52
N TRP A 470 11.99 -21.29 -48.80
CA TRP A 470 10.99 -20.82 -49.75
C TRP A 470 10.11 -21.94 -50.29
N THR A 471 8.80 -21.84 -50.00
CA THR A 471 7.74 -22.63 -50.67
C THR A 471 6.96 -21.70 -51.59
N GLY A 472 7.36 -21.64 -52.86
CA GLY A 472 6.85 -20.65 -53.80
C GLY A 472 7.21 -19.23 -53.35
N ARG A 473 6.20 -18.38 -53.07
CA ARG A 473 6.41 -16.99 -52.60
C ARG A 473 6.28 -16.81 -51.08
N ARG A 474 6.16 -17.92 -50.33
CA ARG A 474 6.07 -17.89 -48.86
C ARG A 474 7.34 -18.46 -48.26
N LEU A 475 7.79 -17.87 -47.15
CA LEU A 475 8.91 -18.34 -46.36
C LEU A 475 8.35 -19.22 -45.24
N ARG A 476 8.55 -20.53 -45.34
CA ARG A 476 8.19 -21.49 -44.30
C ARG A 476 9.24 -21.46 -43.20
N VAL A 477 8.82 -21.13 -41.98
CA VAL A 477 9.68 -21.00 -40.79
C VAL A 477 9.36 -22.14 -39.85
N GLU A 478 10.36 -22.99 -39.57
CA GLU A 478 10.27 -24.11 -38.65
C GLU A 478 11.30 -23.95 -37.54
N GLY A 479 10.90 -24.26 -36.32
CA GLY A 479 11.77 -24.07 -35.17
C GLY A 479 11.32 -24.79 -33.92
N GLN A 480 12.09 -24.57 -32.85
CA GLN A 480 11.85 -25.12 -31.54
C GLN A 480 11.57 -24.00 -30.53
N VAL A 481 10.70 -24.28 -29.56
CA VAL A 481 10.30 -23.36 -28.51
C VAL A 481 10.26 -24.02 -27.14
N HIS A 482 10.86 -23.35 -26.17
CA HIS A 482 10.85 -23.72 -24.76
C HIS A 482 10.40 -22.53 -23.90
N VAL A 483 9.62 -22.81 -22.86
CA VAL A 483 9.25 -21.87 -21.80
C VAL A 483 9.85 -22.41 -20.51
N GLY A 484 10.80 -21.70 -19.90
CA GLY A 484 11.68 -22.27 -18.89
C GLY A 484 12.44 -23.49 -19.43
N ALA A 485 12.39 -24.60 -18.68
CA ALA A 485 12.95 -25.89 -19.10
C ALA A 485 11.94 -26.78 -19.87
N THR A 486 10.71 -26.31 -20.09
CA THR A 486 9.60 -27.15 -20.58
C THR A 486 9.26 -26.86 -22.05
N PRO A 487 8.84 -27.89 -22.82
CA PRO A 487 8.38 -27.72 -24.20
C PRO A 487 7.23 -26.72 -24.32
N GLY A 488 7.33 -25.75 -25.24
CA GLY A 488 6.41 -24.62 -25.33
C GLY A 488 5.53 -24.58 -26.58
N ALA A 489 5.53 -25.61 -27.45
CA ALA A 489 4.87 -25.50 -28.77
C ALA A 489 3.37 -25.27 -28.67
N VAL A 490 2.72 -25.87 -27.67
CA VAL A 490 1.28 -25.70 -27.39
C VAL A 490 0.89 -24.29 -26.95
N ALA A 491 1.85 -23.51 -26.45
CA ALA A 491 1.66 -22.11 -26.06
C ALA A 491 1.65 -21.18 -27.29
N VAL A 492 2.17 -21.63 -28.43
CA VAL A 492 2.37 -20.75 -29.58
C VAL A 492 1.05 -20.37 -30.22
N ARG A 493 0.83 -19.07 -30.43
CA ARG A 493 -0.37 -18.54 -31.10
C ARG A 493 -0.05 -18.03 -32.49
N HIS A 494 0.99 -17.21 -32.61
CA HIS A 494 1.32 -16.55 -33.87
C HIS A 494 2.83 -16.42 -34.07
N LEU A 495 3.25 -16.50 -35.34
CA LEU A 495 4.52 -15.95 -35.78
C LEU A 495 4.25 -14.49 -36.21
N ILE A 496 4.84 -13.55 -35.49
CA ILE A 496 4.69 -12.12 -35.70
C ILE A 496 5.92 -11.58 -36.41
N TRP A 497 5.68 -10.93 -37.54
CA TRP A 497 6.67 -10.11 -38.22
C TRP A 497 6.37 -8.65 -37.94
N ARG A 498 7.32 -7.94 -37.33
CA ARG A 498 7.18 -6.50 -37.02
C ARG A 498 8.16 -5.68 -37.86
N GLU A 499 7.64 -4.73 -38.63
CA GLU A 499 8.42 -3.81 -39.44
C GLU A 499 9.12 -2.77 -38.55
N ARG A 500 10.43 -2.55 -38.76
CA ARG A 500 11.29 -1.79 -37.83
C ARG A 500 10.98 -0.30 -37.77
N ALA A 501 10.61 0.33 -38.88
CA ALA A 501 10.43 1.77 -38.96
C ALA A 501 9.01 2.19 -38.55
N SER A 502 8.01 1.51 -39.09
CA SER A 502 6.60 1.81 -38.90
C SER A 502 5.98 1.07 -37.72
N GLY A 503 6.65 0.05 -37.19
CA GLY A 503 6.13 -0.80 -36.13
C GLY A 503 4.97 -1.71 -36.55
N ARG A 504 4.64 -1.77 -37.85
CA ARG A 504 3.49 -2.53 -38.37
C ARG A 504 3.72 -4.03 -38.18
N GLU A 505 2.68 -4.74 -37.76
CA GLU A 505 2.74 -6.17 -37.49
C GLU A 505 2.00 -6.99 -38.53
N ARG A 506 2.52 -8.18 -38.82
CA ARG A 506 1.83 -9.24 -39.55
C ARG A 506 1.86 -10.51 -38.71
N ARG A 507 0.69 -11.08 -38.48
CA ARG A 507 0.51 -12.32 -37.73
C ARG A 507 0.28 -13.45 -38.71
N GLN A 508 1.04 -14.53 -38.55
CA GLN A 508 0.88 -15.75 -39.33
C GLN A 508 0.39 -16.85 -38.40
N PRO A 509 -0.56 -17.70 -38.85
CA PRO A 509 -0.95 -18.88 -38.10
C PRO A 509 0.25 -19.81 -37.95
N VAL A 510 0.34 -20.43 -36.78
CA VAL A 510 1.39 -21.41 -36.47
C VAL A 510 0.74 -22.77 -36.24
N VAL A 511 1.40 -23.81 -36.74
CA VAL A 511 1.04 -25.19 -36.46
C VAL A 511 2.09 -25.77 -35.51
N ALA A 512 1.64 -26.29 -34.37
CA ALA A 512 2.50 -27.10 -33.51
C ALA A 512 2.71 -28.46 -34.19
N THR A 513 3.97 -28.80 -34.49
CA THR A 513 4.35 -30.04 -35.17
C THR A 513 4.86 -31.12 -34.21
N GLY A 514 4.86 -30.82 -32.91
CA GLY A 514 5.33 -31.67 -31.82
C GLY A 514 5.22 -30.92 -30.50
N SER A 515 5.79 -31.46 -29.41
CA SER A 515 5.73 -30.84 -28.07
C SER A 515 6.54 -29.56 -27.95
N HIS A 516 7.66 -29.46 -28.69
CA HIS A 516 8.57 -28.31 -28.69
C HIS A 516 8.77 -27.71 -30.09
N THR A 517 8.17 -28.25 -31.15
CA THR A 517 8.38 -27.79 -32.53
C THR A 517 7.17 -27.04 -33.09
N PHE A 518 7.44 -26.03 -33.92
CA PHE A 518 6.42 -25.25 -34.60
C PHE A 518 6.79 -25.01 -36.06
N ALA A 519 5.77 -24.78 -36.90
CA ALA A 519 5.90 -24.41 -38.30
C ALA A 519 4.93 -23.29 -38.68
N ALA A 520 5.35 -22.33 -39.50
CA ALA A 520 4.50 -21.26 -40.00
C ALA A 520 4.93 -20.78 -41.38
N ASP A 521 3.97 -20.51 -42.26
CA ASP A 521 4.23 -19.93 -43.58
C ASP A 521 4.07 -18.41 -43.54
N ALA A 522 5.15 -17.69 -43.83
CA ALA A 522 5.17 -16.23 -43.82
C ALA A 522 5.14 -15.65 -45.24
N GLY A 523 4.34 -14.60 -45.45
CA GLY A 523 4.27 -13.90 -46.74
C GLY A 523 3.56 -12.55 -46.65
N GLY A 524 3.41 -11.91 -47.81
CA GLY A 524 2.68 -10.64 -47.94
C GLY A 524 3.41 -9.42 -47.39
N PHE A 525 4.72 -9.49 -47.19
CA PHE A 525 5.52 -8.36 -46.70
C PHE A 525 5.42 -7.14 -47.61
N SER A 526 5.48 -5.93 -47.05
CA SER A 526 5.81 -4.73 -47.83
C SER A 526 7.30 -4.48 -47.82
N ALA A 527 7.76 -3.54 -48.66
CA ALA A 527 9.08 -2.94 -48.55
C ALA A 527 9.36 -2.52 -47.09
N GLY A 528 10.59 -2.79 -46.63
CA GLY A 528 11.01 -2.53 -45.25
C GLY A 528 11.82 -3.68 -44.66
N THR A 529 12.15 -3.56 -43.38
CA THR A 529 12.85 -4.60 -42.62
C THR A 529 11.96 -5.14 -41.53
N TRP A 530 11.78 -6.46 -41.52
CA TRP A 530 10.86 -7.15 -40.63
C TRP A 530 11.61 -8.05 -39.66
N ASP A 531 11.28 -8.00 -38.38
CA ASP A 531 11.82 -8.86 -37.33
C ASP A 531 10.80 -9.92 -36.90
N ALA A 532 11.24 -11.16 -36.75
CA ALA A 532 10.38 -12.28 -36.36
C ALA A 532 10.34 -12.48 -34.83
N TYR A 533 9.13 -12.66 -34.32
CA TYR A 533 8.83 -13.01 -32.93
C TYR A 533 7.80 -14.13 -32.91
N LEU A 534 7.93 -15.05 -31.96
CA LEU A 534 6.88 -15.98 -31.62
C LEU A 534 6.06 -15.41 -30.47
N GLU A 535 4.75 -15.31 -30.64
CA GLU A 535 3.82 -14.89 -29.59
C GLU A 535 3.23 -16.13 -28.93
N LEU A 536 3.44 -16.23 -27.61
CA LEU A 536 3.04 -17.35 -26.78
C LEU A 536 1.97 -16.91 -25.77
N ASP A 537 0.97 -17.77 -25.63
CA ASP A 537 0.00 -17.76 -24.55
C ASP A 537 0.50 -18.67 -23.43
N VAL A 538 0.97 -18.03 -22.36
CA VAL A 538 1.56 -18.69 -21.19
C VAL A 538 0.61 -18.63 -19.98
N GLY A 539 -0.69 -18.42 -20.23
CA GLY A 539 -1.73 -18.34 -19.21
C GLY A 539 -1.88 -16.95 -18.56
N GLY A 540 -1.17 -15.94 -19.07
CA GLY A 540 -1.25 -14.55 -18.63
C GLY A 540 -1.17 -13.60 -19.84
N PRO A 541 -0.51 -12.43 -19.74
CA PRO A 541 -0.29 -11.57 -20.89
C PRO A 541 0.48 -12.30 -22.01
N LEU A 542 0.08 -12.06 -23.26
CA LEU A 542 0.76 -12.65 -24.41
C LEU A 542 2.23 -12.23 -24.41
N THR A 543 3.12 -13.22 -24.41
CA THR A 543 4.56 -13.01 -24.29
C THR A 543 5.24 -13.25 -25.63
N ARG A 544 6.15 -12.35 -26.01
CA ARG A 544 6.84 -12.40 -27.31
C ARG A 544 8.30 -12.78 -27.15
N PHE A 545 8.72 -13.79 -27.90
CA PHE A 545 10.09 -14.26 -27.92
C PHE A 545 10.70 -14.04 -29.31
N PRO A 546 11.85 -13.37 -29.42
CA PRO A 546 12.54 -13.24 -30.71
C PRO A 546 12.96 -14.62 -31.22
N VAL A 547 12.70 -14.91 -32.50
CA VAL A 547 13.19 -16.13 -33.15
C VAL A 547 14.69 -16.00 -33.35
N LYS A 548 15.49 -16.88 -32.75
CA LYS A 548 16.95 -16.89 -32.84
C LYS A 548 17.43 -17.84 -33.92
N VAL A 549 18.44 -17.42 -34.68
CA VAL A 549 19.10 -18.20 -35.72
C VAL A 549 20.48 -18.59 -35.18
N ASP A 550 20.74 -19.87 -35.03
CA ASP A 550 22.01 -20.31 -34.45
C ASP A 550 23.09 -20.44 -35.53
N ARG A 551 22.71 -20.97 -36.70
CA ARG A 551 23.60 -21.17 -37.85
C ARG A 551 23.06 -20.51 -39.13
N PRO A 552 23.91 -19.87 -39.97
CA PRO A 552 23.47 -19.25 -41.22
C PRO A 552 22.81 -20.22 -42.21
N GLU A 553 23.18 -21.50 -42.18
CA GLU A 553 22.64 -22.58 -43.03
C GLU A 553 21.16 -22.87 -42.78
N GLU A 554 20.61 -22.40 -41.65
CA GLU A 554 19.18 -22.50 -41.34
C GLU A 554 18.33 -21.56 -42.21
N LEU A 555 18.94 -20.65 -42.97
CA LEU A 555 18.27 -19.64 -43.78
C LEU A 555 18.48 -19.89 -45.27
N ASP A 556 17.39 -19.97 -46.01
CA ASP A 556 17.42 -20.03 -47.47
C ASP A 556 17.84 -18.68 -48.11
N GLY A 557 18.18 -18.73 -49.39
CA GLY A 557 18.70 -17.62 -50.16
C GLY A 557 17.71 -16.48 -50.41
N THR A 558 18.16 -15.50 -51.18
CA THR A 558 17.33 -14.36 -51.58
C THR A 558 16.32 -14.77 -52.65
N MET A 559 15.03 -14.61 -52.36
CA MET A 559 13.96 -14.84 -53.34
C MET A 559 13.64 -13.58 -54.13
N ARG A 560 13.42 -13.75 -55.45
CA ARG A 560 13.12 -12.65 -56.36
C ARG A 560 11.97 -13.02 -57.29
N TRP A 561 11.01 -12.11 -57.45
CA TRP A 561 9.92 -12.30 -58.42
C TRP A 561 9.40 -10.96 -58.94
N TRP A 562 8.64 -11.03 -60.03
CA TRP A 562 7.93 -9.88 -60.60
C TRP A 562 6.45 -9.92 -60.24
N SER A 563 5.89 -8.75 -59.93
CA SER A 563 4.45 -8.54 -59.75
C SER A 563 4.08 -7.25 -60.48
N GLY A 564 3.54 -7.38 -61.70
CA GLY A 564 3.43 -6.27 -62.64
C GLY A 564 4.82 -5.70 -62.98
N LEU A 565 4.95 -4.37 -62.98
CA LEU A 565 6.21 -3.65 -63.23
C LEU A 565 7.13 -3.55 -62.00
N MET A 566 6.81 -4.23 -60.89
CA MET A 566 7.60 -4.16 -59.67
C MET A 566 8.37 -5.47 -59.45
N ARG A 567 9.69 -5.37 -59.29
CA ARG A 567 10.56 -6.47 -58.89
C ARG A 567 10.71 -6.50 -57.38
N TRP A 568 10.26 -7.59 -56.78
CA TRP A 568 10.37 -7.85 -55.36
C TRP A 568 11.64 -8.67 -55.09
N THR A 569 12.40 -8.26 -54.08
CA THR A 569 13.58 -8.97 -53.58
C THR A 569 13.43 -9.13 -52.08
N VAL A 570 13.36 -10.37 -51.61
CA VAL A 570 13.18 -10.70 -50.20
C VAL A 570 14.32 -11.58 -49.74
N ARG A 571 14.98 -11.17 -48.65
CA ARG A 571 16.13 -11.87 -48.10
C ARG A 571 15.94 -12.11 -46.60
N PRO A 572 15.78 -13.35 -46.14
CA PRO A 572 15.90 -13.67 -44.73
C PRO A 572 17.38 -13.60 -44.31
N TYR A 573 17.65 -13.18 -43.08
CA TYR A 573 18.98 -13.06 -42.51
C TYR A 573 18.93 -13.06 -40.98
N ALA A 574 20.05 -13.36 -40.34
CA ALA A 574 20.23 -13.21 -38.91
C ALA A 574 20.86 -11.85 -38.57
N THR A 575 20.35 -11.15 -37.58
CA THR A 575 20.97 -9.89 -37.10
C THR A 575 22.31 -10.14 -36.44
N ALA A 576 23.27 -9.22 -36.62
CA ALA A 576 24.65 -9.41 -36.16
C ALA A 576 24.78 -9.56 -34.62
N VAL A 577 24.10 -8.72 -33.85
CA VAL A 577 24.27 -8.67 -32.38
C VAL A 577 23.47 -9.76 -31.67
N ASN A 578 22.21 -9.92 -32.04
CA ASN A 578 21.26 -10.73 -31.29
C ASN A 578 20.82 -11.99 -32.03
N ARG A 579 21.39 -12.26 -33.22
CA ARG A 579 21.05 -13.40 -34.08
C ARG A 579 19.54 -13.60 -34.27
N ARG A 580 18.78 -12.51 -34.27
CA ARG A 580 17.33 -12.52 -34.51
C ARG A 580 17.08 -12.78 -35.99
N LEU A 581 16.11 -13.65 -36.29
CA LEU A 581 15.59 -13.82 -37.63
C LEU A 581 14.91 -12.52 -38.10
N SER A 582 15.38 -12.01 -39.22
CA SER A 582 14.86 -10.82 -39.87
C SER A 582 14.76 -11.03 -41.37
N THR A 583 13.93 -10.24 -42.03
CA THR A 583 13.77 -10.28 -43.48
C THR A 583 13.78 -8.86 -44.04
N SER A 584 14.66 -8.60 -45.02
CA SER A 584 14.67 -7.34 -45.77
C SER A 584 13.88 -7.50 -47.06
N VAL A 585 13.00 -6.55 -47.34
CA VAL A 585 12.14 -6.53 -48.52
C VAL A 585 12.42 -5.26 -49.30
N HIS A 586 12.87 -5.43 -50.54
CA HIS A 586 13.11 -4.34 -51.46
C HIS A 586 12.21 -4.48 -52.69
N VAL A 587 11.60 -3.36 -53.08
CA VAL A 587 10.79 -3.25 -54.29
C VAL A 587 11.49 -2.27 -55.23
N SER A 588 11.71 -2.69 -56.47
CA SER A 588 12.39 -1.90 -57.49
C SER A 588 11.57 -1.88 -58.78
N THR A 589 11.65 -0.77 -59.52
CA THR A 589 11.06 -0.62 -60.85
C THR A 589 12.13 -0.84 -61.91
N PRO A 590 11.75 -1.11 -63.18
CA PRO A 590 12.68 -1.17 -64.29
C PRO A 590 13.62 0.05 -64.35
N PHE A 591 13.09 1.25 -64.08
CA PHE A 591 13.86 2.49 -64.05
C PHE A 591 14.89 2.55 -62.92
N THR A 592 14.56 2.08 -61.70
CA THR A 592 15.53 2.07 -60.59
C THR A 592 16.59 0.98 -60.75
N LEU A 593 16.27 -0.12 -61.44
CA LEU A 593 17.23 -1.16 -61.79
C LEU A 593 18.24 -0.68 -62.86
N LEU A 594 17.77 0.02 -63.89
CA LEU A 594 18.64 0.63 -64.92
C LEU A 594 19.58 1.67 -64.31
N GLY A 595 19.09 2.56 -63.44
CA GLY A 595 19.93 3.56 -62.75
C GLY A 595 20.92 2.98 -61.73
N SER A 596 20.67 1.77 -61.22
CA SER A 596 21.60 1.01 -60.36
C SER A 596 22.69 0.31 -61.20
N ALA A 597 22.29 -0.32 -62.31
CA ALA A 597 23.20 -0.96 -63.25
C ALA A 597 24.16 0.06 -63.89
N MET A 598 23.65 1.24 -64.30
CA MET A 598 24.47 2.33 -64.82
C MET A 598 25.45 2.89 -63.79
N ARG A 599 25.07 2.98 -62.50
CA ARG A 599 25.99 3.38 -61.42
C ARG A 599 27.08 2.36 -61.12
N LYS A 600 26.79 1.06 -61.25
CA LYS A 600 27.80 0.00 -61.13
C LYS A 600 28.74 -0.06 -62.34
N LEU A 601 28.26 0.30 -63.52
CA LEU A 601 29.06 0.38 -64.75
C LEU A 601 29.90 1.67 -64.83
N GLY A 602 29.53 2.73 -64.12
CA GLY A 602 30.32 3.97 -64.03
C GLY A 602 31.37 4.00 -62.91
N ALA A 603 31.56 2.88 -62.18
CA ALA A 603 32.54 2.74 -61.10
C ALA A 603 33.59 1.65 -61.38
N SER A 604 33.72 1.21 -62.64
CA SER A 604 34.79 0.34 -63.12
C SER A 604 35.95 1.13 -63.67
#